data_AF-A0A535IRL2-F1
#
_entry.id   AF-A0A535IRL2-F1
#
_cell.length_a   1.000
_cell.length_b   1.000
_cell.length_c   1.000
_cell.angle_alpha   90.00
_cell.angle_beta   90.00
_cell.angle_gamma   90.00
#
_symmetry.space_group_name_H-M   'P 1'
#
loop_
_entity.id
_entity.type
_entity.pdbx_description
1 polymer ?
#
loop_
_entity_poly.entity_id
_entity_poly.type
_entity_poly.pdbx_seq_one_letter_code
_entity_poly.pdbx_strand_id
1 'polypeptide(L)'
;MVPSTNGGQNWGRPVLIPGAVTHPGVFDPVQGRPVEDGVAGARNDLATAPSVDIANGSPTGADATNRMVLSYVSGTTASPHVVFRESTNGGTTWSAPRNIETAGDRGYYTAPAISPNGSDVYIVYNAFTTPFRTNTTDPRSMVGVVLHADTSANPATPTGAFTELHRSPPGDPRGSSANSLISEFLGDYVYAVATRAYGAAVWNDVRNAADCPAVDAWRMSLQTGGSVPRPAPGIVCS
;
A
#
# COMPACT_ATOMS: atom_id res chain seq x y z
N MET A 1 -8.08 -9.48 -14.31
CA MET A 1 -7.07 -9.08 -15.31
C MET A 1 -7.66 -9.15 -16.71
N VAL A 2 -7.14 -8.38 -17.66
CA VAL A 2 -7.44 -8.53 -19.09
C VAL A 2 -6.12 -8.81 -19.80
N PRO A 3 -5.88 -10.02 -20.34
CA PRO A 3 -4.57 -10.35 -20.90
C PRO A 3 -4.40 -9.78 -22.30
N SER A 4 -3.16 -9.44 -22.65
CA SER A 4 -2.72 -9.22 -24.03
C SER A 4 -1.48 -10.06 -24.29
N THR A 5 -1.42 -10.73 -25.43
CA THR A 5 -0.30 -11.61 -25.83
C THR A 5 0.45 -11.06 -27.05
N ASN A 6 0.08 -9.88 -27.54
CA ASN A 6 0.63 -9.27 -28.74
C ASN A 6 1.09 -7.82 -28.51
N GLY A 7 1.59 -7.53 -27.31
CA GLY A 7 2.12 -6.22 -26.95
C GLY A 7 1.05 -5.13 -26.85
N GLY A 8 -0.17 -5.48 -26.45
CA GLY A 8 -1.26 -4.52 -26.23
C GLY A 8 -2.07 -4.15 -27.47
N GLN A 9 -1.80 -4.75 -28.63
CA GLN A 9 -2.58 -4.47 -29.85
C GLN A 9 -4.03 -4.95 -29.71
N ASN A 10 -4.25 -6.12 -29.09
CA ASN A 10 -5.58 -6.64 -28.76
C ASN A 10 -5.62 -7.16 -27.33
N TRP A 11 -6.83 -7.20 -26.77
CA TRP A 11 -7.11 -7.61 -25.41
C TRP A 11 -8.10 -8.77 -25.38
N GLY A 12 -7.80 -9.77 -24.55
CA GLY A 12 -8.68 -10.91 -24.32
C GLY A 12 -9.91 -10.56 -23.49
N ARG A 13 -10.68 -11.59 -23.13
CA ARG A 13 -11.78 -11.42 -22.17
C ARG A 13 -11.24 -11.21 -20.75
N PRO A 14 -11.95 -10.46 -19.89
CA PRO A 14 -11.60 -10.36 -18.47
C PRO A 14 -11.57 -11.74 -17.79
N VAL A 15 -10.48 -12.01 -17.08
CA VAL A 15 -10.32 -13.17 -16.21
C VAL A 15 -10.36 -12.68 -14.76
N LEU A 16 -11.24 -13.28 -13.95
CA LEU A 16 -11.30 -12.99 -12.53
C LEU A 16 -10.04 -13.54 -11.84
N ILE A 17 -9.42 -12.73 -10.99
CA ILE A 17 -8.41 -13.21 -10.04
C ILE A 17 -9.18 -13.61 -8.78
N PRO A 18 -9.41 -14.91 -8.53
CA PRO A 18 -10.35 -15.35 -7.50
C PRO A 18 -9.79 -15.10 -6.10
N GLY A 19 -10.57 -14.49 -5.20
CA GLY A 19 -10.19 -14.24 -3.81
C GLY A 19 -11.14 -13.21 -3.19
N ALA A 20 -11.52 -13.40 -1.93
CA ALA A 20 -12.28 -12.38 -1.23
C ALA A 20 -11.38 -11.17 -0.96
N VAL A 21 -11.84 -10.00 -1.39
CA VAL A 21 -11.21 -8.71 -1.07
C VAL A 21 -12.19 -7.97 -0.16
N THR A 22 -11.73 -7.63 1.03
CA THR A 22 -12.49 -6.81 1.99
C THR A 22 -11.74 -5.52 2.21
N HIS A 23 -12.44 -4.39 2.05
CA HIS A 23 -11.85 -3.07 2.19
C HIS A 23 -11.74 -2.69 3.66
N PRO A 24 -10.54 -2.56 4.24
CA PRO A 24 -10.40 -2.03 5.59
C PRO A 24 -10.67 -0.53 5.60
N GLY A 25 -11.14 -0.03 6.73
CA GLY A 25 -11.37 1.40 6.95
C GLY A 25 -12.77 1.72 7.49
N VAL A 26 -12.96 2.99 7.80
CA VAL A 26 -14.21 3.58 8.29
C VAL A 26 -14.55 4.74 7.37
N PHE A 27 -15.83 4.89 6.99
CA PHE A 27 -16.27 6.02 6.18
C PHE A 27 -16.16 7.34 6.98
N ASP A 28 -15.39 8.30 6.47
CA ASP A 28 -15.30 9.66 6.98
C ASP A 28 -16.34 10.55 6.26
N PRO A 29 -17.36 11.08 6.95
CA PRO A 29 -18.44 11.84 6.33
C PRO A 29 -18.00 13.24 5.86
N VAL A 30 -16.93 13.81 6.42
CA VAL A 30 -16.42 15.13 6.01
C VAL A 30 -15.69 15.01 4.67
N GLN A 31 -14.93 13.93 4.49
CA GLN A 31 -14.20 13.65 3.25
C GLN A 31 -15.05 12.94 2.20
N GLY A 32 -16.09 12.22 2.63
CA GLY A 32 -16.91 11.35 1.80
C GLY A 32 -16.18 10.09 1.34
N ARG A 33 -15.17 9.62 2.09
CA ARG A 33 -14.27 8.51 1.71
C ARG A 33 -13.85 7.66 2.92
N PRO A 34 -13.48 6.39 2.74
CA PRO A 34 -12.90 5.58 3.81
C PRO A 34 -11.54 6.09 4.30
N VAL A 35 -11.26 5.92 5.59
CA VAL A 35 -9.97 6.20 6.26
C VAL A 35 -9.61 5.02 7.18
N GLU A 36 -8.32 4.77 7.45
CA GLU A 36 -7.89 3.53 8.13
C GLU A 36 -7.26 3.75 9.52
N ASP A 37 -6.60 4.88 9.73
CA ASP A 37 -5.84 5.19 10.94
C ASP A 37 -6.62 6.06 11.92
N GLY A 38 -7.58 6.86 11.43
CA GLY A 38 -8.52 7.58 12.26
C GLY A 38 -9.41 8.55 11.49
N VAL A 39 -10.36 9.16 12.19
CA VAL A 39 -11.20 10.24 11.62
C VAL A 39 -10.32 11.38 11.14
N ALA A 40 -10.69 12.02 10.03
CA ALA A 40 -9.85 12.99 9.33
C ALA A 40 -8.48 12.45 8.84
N GLY A 41 -8.27 11.13 8.87
CA GLY A 41 -7.09 10.47 8.33
C GLY A 41 -7.00 10.54 6.80
N ALA A 42 -5.94 9.96 6.24
CA ALA A 42 -5.79 9.93 4.79
C ALA A 42 -6.74 8.91 4.15
N ARG A 43 -7.26 9.23 2.96
CA ARG A 43 -8.20 8.37 2.22
C ARG A 43 -7.63 6.95 2.00
N ASN A 44 -8.45 5.91 2.12
CA ASN A 44 -8.02 4.51 1.96
C ASN A 44 -8.44 3.86 0.63
N ASP A 45 -8.87 4.66 -0.35
CA ASP A 45 -9.55 4.16 -1.56
C ASP A 45 -8.79 3.07 -2.33
N LEU A 46 -7.45 3.07 -2.25
CA LEU A 46 -6.58 2.16 -3.00
C LEU A 46 -6.05 0.96 -2.19
N ALA A 47 -6.41 0.80 -0.91
CA ALA A 47 -5.96 -0.37 -0.13
C ALA A 47 -6.23 -1.68 -0.87
N THR A 48 -7.46 -1.84 -1.35
CA THR A 48 -7.89 -3.05 -2.07
C THR A 48 -7.51 -3.08 -3.54
N ALA A 49 -6.84 -2.05 -4.07
CA ALA A 49 -6.42 -2.01 -5.45
C ALA A 49 -5.21 -2.95 -5.66
N PRO A 50 -5.32 -3.99 -6.49
CA PRO A 50 -4.20 -4.88 -6.73
C PRO A 50 -3.10 -4.18 -7.53
N SER A 51 -1.87 -4.28 -7.03
CA SER A 51 -0.66 -3.97 -7.77
C SER A 51 -0.03 -5.27 -8.28
N VAL A 52 0.49 -5.27 -9.51
CA VAL A 52 1.01 -6.47 -10.19
C VAL A 52 2.30 -6.14 -10.91
N ASP A 53 3.26 -7.06 -10.85
CA ASP A 53 4.48 -7.03 -11.65
C ASP A 53 4.73 -8.38 -12.33
N ILE A 54 5.45 -8.37 -13.45
CA ILE A 54 5.67 -9.54 -14.31
C ILE A 54 7.15 -9.65 -14.65
N ALA A 55 7.73 -10.82 -14.41
CA ALA A 55 9.09 -11.16 -14.82
C ALA A 55 9.16 -11.39 -16.34
N ASN A 56 9.05 -10.29 -17.09
CA ASN A 56 8.93 -10.26 -18.54
C ASN A 56 10.27 -10.30 -19.29
N GLY A 57 11.39 -10.52 -18.59
CA GLY A 57 12.73 -10.63 -19.19
C GLY A 57 13.28 -9.35 -19.82
N SER A 58 12.84 -8.16 -19.39
CA SER A 58 13.31 -6.86 -19.89
C SER A 58 14.85 -6.75 -20.04
N PRO A 59 15.36 -6.07 -21.10
CA PRO A 59 14.63 -5.34 -22.14
C PRO A 59 14.21 -6.18 -23.36
N THR A 60 14.73 -7.40 -23.51
CA THR A 60 14.54 -8.21 -24.73
C THR A 60 13.48 -9.30 -24.59
N GLY A 61 13.12 -9.66 -23.36
CA GLY A 61 12.29 -10.82 -23.06
C GLY A 61 13.03 -12.16 -23.13
N ALA A 62 14.33 -12.16 -23.47
CA ALA A 62 15.13 -13.37 -23.40
C ALA A 62 15.28 -13.77 -21.93
N ASP A 63 15.00 -15.04 -21.60
CA ASP A 63 14.91 -15.61 -20.23
C ASP A 63 13.62 -15.31 -19.43
N ALA A 64 12.64 -14.61 -20.01
CA ALA A 64 11.40 -14.26 -19.33
C ALA A 64 10.67 -15.49 -18.77
N THR A 65 10.50 -15.54 -17.45
CA THR A 65 9.69 -16.58 -16.79
C THR A 65 8.20 -16.31 -16.93
N ASN A 66 7.82 -15.06 -17.21
CA ASN A 66 6.44 -14.55 -17.19
C ASN A 66 5.71 -14.83 -15.87
N ARG A 67 6.46 -15.06 -14.79
CA ARG A 67 5.91 -15.16 -13.44
C ARG A 67 5.32 -13.81 -13.07
N MET A 68 4.11 -13.84 -12.56
CA MET A 68 3.38 -12.65 -12.13
C MET A 68 3.30 -12.66 -10.60
N VAL A 69 3.56 -11.52 -9.99
CA VAL A 69 3.39 -11.29 -8.56
C VAL A 69 2.37 -10.19 -8.34
N LEU A 70 1.56 -10.31 -7.31
CA LEU A 70 0.47 -9.40 -7.01
C LEU A 70 0.43 -9.14 -5.52
N SER A 71 0.30 -7.88 -5.13
CA SER A 71 0.00 -7.49 -3.76
C SER A 71 -1.17 -6.51 -3.67
N TYR A 72 -1.90 -6.60 -2.57
CA TYR A 72 -3.00 -5.71 -2.22
C TYR A 72 -3.19 -5.73 -0.70
N VAL A 73 -3.93 -4.75 -0.17
CA VAL A 73 -4.38 -4.77 1.21
C VAL A 73 -5.79 -5.32 1.30
N SER A 74 -6.04 -6.19 2.28
CA SER A 74 -7.37 -6.71 2.58
C SER A 74 -7.49 -7.08 4.04
N GLY A 75 -8.70 -7.05 4.57
CA GLY A 75 -8.97 -7.48 5.94
C GLY A 75 -10.10 -6.68 6.57
N THR A 76 -10.16 -6.72 7.90
CA THR A 76 -11.04 -5.83 8.66
C THR A 76 -10.28 -4.56 9.02
N THR A 77 -10.99 -3.49 9.38
CA THR A 77 -10.33 -2.29 9.93
C THR A 77 -9.50 -2.61 11.18
N ALA A 78 -9.85 -3.64 11.96
CA ALA A 78 -9.04 -4.04 13.12
C ALA A 78 -7.77 -4.81 12.75
N SER A 79 -7.74 -5.45 11.58
CA SER A 79 -6.65 -6.30 11.12
C SER A 79 -6.56 -6.29 9.59
N PRO A 80 -6.03 -5.22 8.99
CA PRO A 80 -5.73 -5.16 7.56
C PRO A 80 -4.37 -5.83 7.29
N HIS A 81 -4.33 -6.64 6.23
CA HIS A 81 -3.19 -7.48 5.86
C HIS A 81 -2.61 -7.05 4.52
N VAL A 82 -1.28 -7.13 4.38
CA VAL A 82 -0.60 -7.03 3.08
C VAL A 82 -0.61 -8.42 2.48
N VAL A 83 -1.44 -8.62 1.45
CA VAL A 83 -1.67 -9.92 0.85
C VAL A 83 -0.82 -10.09 -0.40
N PHE A 84 -0.04 -11.16 -0.45
CA PHE A 84 0.73 -11.60 -1.61
C PHE A 84 0.07 -12.76 -2.34
N ARG A 85 0.14 -12.72 -3.66
CA ARG A 85 -0.23 -13.82 -4.56
C ARG A 85 0.70 -13.87 -5.75
N GLU A 86 0.79 -15.05 -6.36
CA GLU A 86 1.59 -15.24 -7.55
C GLU A 86 0.95 -16.19 -8.56
N SER A 87 1.39 -16.07 -9.81
CA SER A 87 1.04 -16.94 -10.91
C SER A 87 2.29 -17.32 -11.70
N THR A 88 2.46 -18.61 -11.97
CA THR A 88 3.56 -19.15 -12.79
C THR A 88 3.09 -19.62 -14.17
N ASN A 89 1.82 -19.34 -14.54
CA ASN A 89 1.20 -19.80 -15.78
C ASN A 89 0.42 -18.67 -16.51
N GLY A 90 1.01 -17.47 -16.55
CA GLY A 90 0.46 -16.32 -17.26
C GLY A 90 -0.87 -15.81 -16.71
N GLY A 91 -1.09 -15.95 -15.39
CA GLY A 91 -2.29 -15.49 -14.71
C GLY A 91 -3.50 -16.43 -14.81
N THR A 92 -3.34 -17.61 -15.42
CA THR A 92 -4.42 -18.61 -15.57
C THR A 92 -4.90 -19.09 -14.22
N THR A 93 -3.97 -19.38 -13.30
CA THR A 93 -4.26 -19.65 -11.89
C THR A 93 -3.36 -18.82 -10.99
N TRP A 94 -3.83 -18.60 -9.77
CA TRP A 94 -3.13 -17.82 -8.74
C TRP A 94 -3.00 -18.63 -7.46
N SER A 95 -1.90 -18.45 -6.74
CA SER A 95 -1.69 -19.05 -5.43
C SER A 95 -2.81 -18.70 -4.43
N ALA A 96 -2.90 -19.46 -3.34
CA ALA A 96 -3.67 -19.03 -2.18
C ALA A 96 -3.11 -17.68 -1.67
N PRO A 97 -3.97 -16.80 -1.11
CA PRO A 97 -3.53 -15.57 -0.45
C PRO A 97 -2.53 -15.86 0.69
N ARG A 98 -1.46 -15.07 0.77
CA ARG A 98 -0.50 -15.10 1.88
C ARG A 98 -0.44 -13.71 2.51
N ASN A 99 -0.66 -13.61 3.82
CA ASN A 99 -0.38 -12.39 4.57
C ASN A 99 1.13 -12.33 4.81
N ILE A 100 1.75 -11.20 4.45
CA ILE A 100 3.20 -11.06 4.41
C ILE A 100 3.71 -9.87 5.21
N GLU A 101 2.81 -9.06 5.79
CA GLU A 101 3.19 -7.97 6.66
C GLU A 101 3.99 -8.44 7.89
N THR A 102 4.90 -7.60 8.37
CA THR A 102 5.56 -7.80 9.66
C THR A 102 4.54 -7.72 10.80
N ALA A 103 4.73 -8.52 11.85
CA ALA A 103 3.77 -8.61 12.96
C ALA A 103 3.50 -7.25 13.60
N GLY A 104 2.20 -6.92 13.75
CA GLY A 104 1.72 -5.66 14.33
C GLY A 104 1.50 -4.54 13.30
N ASP A 105 1.96 -4.71 12.07
CA ASP A 105 1.67 -3.78 10.98
C ASP A 105 0.22 -3.96 10.50
N ARG A 106 -0.40 -2.82 10.17
CA ARG A 106 -1.74 -2.72 9.59
C ARG A 106 -1.56 -2.13 8.19
N GLY A 107 -1.58 -3.00 7.18
CA GLY A 107 -1.22 -2.61 5.81
C GLY A 107 -2.15 -1.54 5.25
N TYR A 108 -1.59 -0.51 4.62
CA TYR A 108 -2.34 0.61 4.04
C TYR A 108 -2.24 0.61 2.50
N TYR A 109 -1.03 0.75 1.95
CA TYR A 109 -0.76 0.60 0.52
C TYR A 109 0.43 -0.34 0.28
N THR A 110 0.43 -1.06 -0.84
CA THR A 110 1.50 -2.00 -1.21
C THR A 110 1.77 -2.05 -2.71
N ALA A 111 3.01 -2.36 -3.10
CA ALA A 111 3.38 -2.69 -4.46
C ALA A 111 4.43 -3.81 -4.49
N PRO A 112 4.31 -4.80 -5.40
CA PRO A 112 5.33 -5.81 -5.62
C PRO A 112 6.27 -5.41 -6.76
N ALA A 113 7.44 -6.03 -6.77
CA ALA A 113 8.31 -6.11 -7.94
C ALA A 113 8.95 -7.49 -8.03
N ILE A 114 9.16 -8.01 -9.23
CA ILE A 114 9.86 -9.27 -9.48
C ILE A 114 10.99 -9.04 -10.46
N SER A 115 12.18 -9.55 -10.12
CA SER A 115 13.35 -9.51 -11.00
C SER A 115 13.05 -10.13 -12.38
N PRO A 116 13.62 -9.62 -13.48
CA PRO A 116 13.33 -10.12 -14.83
C PRO A 116 13.62 -11.60 -15.06
N ASN A 117 14.64 -12.14 -14.40
CA ASN A 117 15.04 -13.56 -14.41
C ASN A 117 14.21 -14.42 -13.43
N GLY A 118 13.30 -13.81 -12.67
CA GLY A 118 12.43 -14.50 -11.71
C GLY A 118 13.19 -15.16 -10.56
N SER A 119 14.24 -14.52 -10.02
CA SER A 119 14.99 -15.00 -8.84
C SER A 119 14.63 -14.28 -7.54
N ASP A 120 14.19 -13.03 -7.62
CA ASP A 120 13.93 -12.16 -6.48
C ASP A 120 12.55 -11.50 -6.58
N VAL A 121 11.84 -11.45 -5.46
CA VAL A 121 10.61 -10.66 -5.28
C VAL A 121 10.83 -9.63 -4.17
N TYR A 122 10.47 -8.39 -4.46
CA TYR A 122 10.45 -7.29 -3.50
C TYR A 122 9.01 -6.84 -3.26
N ILE A 123 8.69 -6.46 -2.04
CA ILE A 123 7.40 -5.85 -1.68
C ILE A 123 7.72 -4.57 -0.94
N VAL A 124 7.10 -3.46 -1.35
CA VAL A 124 7.03 -2.27 -0.51
C VAL A 124 5.62 -2.13 0.03
N TYR A 125 5.49 -1.69 1.28
CA TYR A 125 4.20 -1.27 1.82
C TYR A 125 4.35 -0.14 2.84
N ASN A 126 3.31 0.69 2.93
CA ASN A 126 3.06 1.54 4.09
C ASN A 126 2.15 0.80 5.06
N ALA A 127 2.38 0.95 6.36
CA ALA A 127 1.52 0.40 7.38
C ALA A 127 1.34 1.37 8.55
N PHE A 128 0.13 1.36 9.11
CA PHE A 128 -0.11 1.93 10.42
C PHE A 128 0.30 0.93 11.51
N THR A 129 0.80 1.43 12.63
CA THR A 129 1.19 0.59 13.78
C THR A 129 0.36 0.91 15.03
N THR A 130 -0.65 1.77 14.89
CA THR A 130 -1.61 2.12 15.93
C THR A 130 -3.03 1.73 15.52
N PRO A 131 -3.92 1.39 16.46
CA PRO A 131 -5.34 1.22 16.18
C PRO A 131 -6.00 2.51 15.66
N PHE A 132 -7.17 2.33 15.04
CA PHE A 132 -8.01 3.43 14.57
C PHE A 132 -8.33 4.45 15.68
N ARG A 133 -8.19 5.75 15.39
CA ARG A 133 -8.54 6.84 16.31
C ARG A 133 -9.87 7.49 15.94
N THR A 134 -10.74 7.67 16.92
CA THR A 134 -12.01 8.41 16.79
C THR A 134 -11.87 9.90 17.10
N ASN A 135 -10.64 10.36 17.31
CA ASN A 135 -10.27 11.76 17.55
C ASN A 135 -9.06 12.14 16.66
N THR A 136 -8.74 13.43 16.66
CA THR A 136 -7.59 13.98 15.92
C THR A 136 -6.39 14.30 16.83
N THR A 137 -6.49 14.09 18.14
CA THR A 137 -5.46 14.49 19.12
C THR A 137 -4.54 13.34 19.54
N ASP A 138 -5.01 12.10 19.46
CA ASP A 138 -4.21 10.95 19.81
C ASP A 138 -3.17 10.68 18.71
N PRO A 139 -1.90 10.42 19.09
CA PRO A 139 -0.87 10.06 18.14
C PRO A 139 -1.23 8.82 17.33
N ARG A 140 -0.82 8.88 16.07
CA ARG A 140 -0.88 7.78 15.11
C ARG A 140 0.54 7.49 14.65
N SER A 141 0.79 6.27 14.18
CA SER A 141 2.12 5.89 13.74
C SER A 141 2.04 5.19 12.40
N MET A 142 2.82 5.67 11.44
CA MET A 142 3.01 5.07 10.14
C MET A 142 4.48 4.73 9.90
N VAL A 143 4.72 3.61 9.23
CA VAL A 143 6.02 3.16 8.75
C VAL A 143 5.97 2.84 7.26
N GLY A 144 7.12 2.86 6.61
CA GLY A 144 7.37 2.21 5.32
C GLY A 144 8.24 0.98 5.50
N VAL A 145 7.91 -0.11 4.82
CA VAL A 145 8.60 -1.40 4.94
C VAL A 145 8.92 -1.93 3.56
N VAL A 146 10.12 -2.49 3.40
CA VAL A 146 10.54 -3.23 2.21
C VAL A 146 10.83 -4.67 2.63
N LEU A 147 10.17 -5.62 1.97
CA LEU A 147 10.41 -7.05 2.13
C LEU A 147 11.12 -7.60 0.89
N HIS A 148 11.87 -8.69 1.10
CA HIS A 148 12.46 -9.49 0.04
C HIS A 148 12.19 -10.98 0.28
N ALA A 149 11.99 -11.71 -0.82
CA ALA A 149 11.97 -13.17 -0.83
C ALA A 149 12.68 -13.68 -2.08
N ASP A 150 13.44 -14.76 -1.90
CA ASP A 150 13.94 -15.56 -3.01
C ASP A 150 12.78 -16.26 -3.72
N THR A 151 12.90 -16.40 -5.04
CA THR A 151 11.99 -17.16 -5.88
C THR A 151 12.80 -17.93 -6.94
N SER A 152 12.12 -18.52 -7.92
CA SER A 152 12.78 -19.36 -8.90
C SER A 152 12.12 -19.25 -10.27
N ALA A 153 12.97 -19.38 -11.31
CA ALA A 153 12.53 -19.57 -12.68
C ALA A 153 11.81 -20.92 -12.89
N ASN A 154 11.97 -21.88 -11.97
CA ASN A 154 11.20 -23.12 -12.01
C ASN A 154 9.75 -22.83 -11.54
N PRO A 155 8.73 -23.01 -12.41
CA PRO A 155 7.34 -22.72 -12.06
C PRO A 155 6.76 -23.63 -10.97
N ALA A 156 7.42 -24.75 -10.65
CA ALA A 156 7.04 -25.65 -9.56
C ALA A 156 7.55 -25.16 -8.19
N THR A 157 8.48 -24.20 -8.15
CA THR A 157 9.03 -23.66 -6.91
C THR A 157 8.32 -22.35 -6.56
N PRO A 158 7.55 -22.29 -5.46
CA PRO A 158 6.87 -21.08 -5.03
C PRO A 158 7.87 -20.02 -4.53
N THR A 159 7.43 -18.77 -4.45
CA THR A 159 8.21 -17.71 -3.82
C THR A 159 8.38 -18.03 -2.34
N GLY A 160 9.59 -17.86 -1.81
CA GLY A 160 9.97 -18.20 -0.45
C GLY A 160 9.27 -17.36 0.63
N ALA A 161 9.77 -17.48 1.86
CA ALA A 161 9.35 -16.61 2.96
C ALA A 161 9.87 -15.18 2.74
N PHE A 162 9.04 -14.19 3.03
CA PHE A 162 9.47 -12.79 3.01
C PHE A 162 10.23 -12.46 4.29
N THR A 163 11.30 -11.69 4.12
CA THR A 163 12.09 -11.12 5.20
C THR A 163 12.14 -9.61 5.07
N GLU A 164 12.20 -8.91 6.20
CA GLU A 164 12.29 -7.45 6.23
C GLU A 164 13.70 -7.00 5.81
N LEU A 165 13.79 -6.34 4.67
CA LEU A 165 15.02 -5.73 4.17
C LEU A 165 15.20 -4.31 4.71
N HIS A 166 14.09 -3.59 4.89
CA HIS A 166 14.10 -2.22 5.41
C HIS A 166 12.81 -1.90 6.18
N ARG A 167 12.95 -1.05 7.19
CA ARG A 167 11.85 -0.38 7.89
C ARG A 167 12.24 1.06 8.21
N SER A 168 11.34 1.99 7.91
CA SER A 168 11.51 3.38 8.29
C SER A 168 11.32 3.55 9.81
N PRO A 169 11.92 4.58 10.43
CA PRO A 169 11.44 5.07 11.71
C PRO A 169 9.93 5.39 11.64
N PRO A 170 9.19 5.21 12.73
CA PRO A 170 7.79 5.61 12.79
C PRO A 170 7.66 7.14 12.72
N GLY A 171 6.57 7.62 12.12
CA GLY A 171 6.18 9.03 12.13
C GLY A 171 4.67 9.21 12.28
N ASP A 172 4.25 10.42 12.61
CA ASP A 172 2.83 10.73 12.84
C ASP A 172 2.19 11.31 11.56
N PRO A 173 1.26 10.59 10.91
CA PRO A 173 0.63 11.04 9.67
C PRO A 173 -0.26 12.28 9.87
N ARG A 174 -0.64 12.63 11.10
CA ARG A 174 -1.42 13.85 11.42
C ARG A 174 -0.73 15.13 10.97
N GLY A 175 0.61 15.13 10.94
CA GLY A 175 1.43 16.23 10.41
C GLY A 175 1.40 16.39 8.88
N SER A 176 0.75 15.47 8.16
CA SER A 176 0.44 15.62 6.74
C SER A 176 -0.95 16.22 6.54
N SER A 177 -1.18 16.97 5.46
CA SER A 177 -2.50 17.56 5.22
C SER A 177 -2.82 17.73 3.75
N ALA A 178 -4.07 17.46 3.39
CA ALA A 178 -4.63 17.92 2.14
C ALA A 178 -4.74 19.46 2.16
N ASN A 179 -4.74 20.10 0.98
CA ASN A 179 -4.82 21.56 0.85
C ASN A 179 -6.10 22.14 1.51
N SER A 180 -7.21 21.41 1.48
CA SER A 180 -8.46 21.83 2.13
C SER A 180 -8.39 21.81 3.67
N LEU A 181 -7.35 21.21 4.26
CA LEU A 181 -7.13 21.00 5.70
C LEU A 181 -8.18 20.11 6.40
N ILE A 182 -9.11 19.51 5.65
CA ILE A 182 -10.17 18.68 6.23
C ILE A 182 -9.68 17.27 6.56
N SER A 183 -8.52 16.88 6.03
CA SER A 183 -7.96 15.54 6.15
C SER A 183 -6.43 15.57 6.15
N GLU A 184 -5.86 14.48 6.63
CA GLU A 184 -4.48 14.09 6.36
C GLU A 184 -4.29 13.78 4.87
N PHE A 185 -3.04 13.75 4.42
CA PHE A 185 -2.72 13.41 3.04
C PHE A 185 -1.44 12.59 2.96
N LEU A 186 -1.63 11.31 2.72
CA LEU A 186 -0.60 10.36 2.33
C LEU A 186 -0.84 10.12 0.84
N GLY A 187 0.16 10.36 -0.01
CA GLY A 187 0.01 10.12 -1.44
C GLY A 187 -0.25 8.65 -1.74
N ASP A 188 -0.71 8.33 -2.95
CA ASP A 188 -0.96 6.94 -3.36
C ASP A 188 0.34 6.20 -3.76
N TYR A 189 1.49 6.85 -3.60
CA TYR A 189 2.72 6.52 -4.30
C TYR A 189 3.62 5.56 -3.51
N VAL A 190 3.22 4.29 -3.46
CA VAL A 190 4.13 3.18 -3.12
C VAL A 190 4.46 2.40 -4.39
N TYR A 191 5.75 2.25 -4.68
CA TYR A 191 6.20 1.49 -5.84
C TYR A 191 7.49 0.75 -5.55
N ALA A 192 7.62 -0.43 -6.12
CA ALA A 192 8.86 -1.17 -6.20
C ALA A 192 9.22 -1.40 -7.66
N VAL A 193 10.51 -1.51 -7.92
CA VAL A 193 11.07 -2.00 -9.18
C VAL A 193 12.18 -2.99 -8.87
N ALA A 194 12.35 -3.99 -9.72
CA ALA A 194 13.39 -4.99 -9.56
C ALA A 194 14.22 -5.09 -10.84
N THR A 195 15.54 -5.13 -10.66
CA THR A 195 16.50 -5.52 -11.69
C THR A 195 16.89 -6.98 -11.48
N ARG A 196 17.80 -7.50 -12.32
CA ARG A 196 18.39 -8.84 -12.08
C ARG A 196 19.33 -8.88 -10.86
N ALA A 197 19.70 -7.74 -10.28
CA ALA A 197 20.74 -7.67 -9.24
C ALA A 197 20.30 -6.96 -7.95
N TYR A 198 19.26 -6.12 -8.01
CA TYR A 198 18.75 -5.37 -6.86
C TYR A 198 17.32 -4.90 -7.09
N GLY A 199 16.60 -4.62 -5.99
CA GLY A 199 15.33 -3.92 -5.97
C GLY A 199 15.47 -2.48 -5.48
N ALA A 200 14.58 -1.60 -5.93
CA ALA A 200 14.42 -0.25 -5.40
C ALA A 200 12.95 -0.01 -5.07
N ALA A 201 12.68 0.75 -4.02
CA ALA A 201 11.34 1.02 -3.52
C ALA A 201 11.18 2.48 -3.09
N VAL A 202 9.97 2.99 -3.24
CA VAL A 202 9.53 4.29 -2.73
C VAL A 202 8.24 4.11 -1.92
N TRP A 203 8.09 4.90 -0.87
CA TRP A 203 6.93 4.91 0.02
C TRP A 203 6.68 6.32 0.57
N ASN A 204 5.50 6.54 1.16
CA ASN A 204 5.22 7.79 1.87
C ASN A 204 5.88 7.77 3.24
N ASP A 205 6.69 8.78 3.54
CA ASP A 205 7.44 8.85 4.77
C ASP A 205 7.06 10.10 5.57
N VAL A 206 6.58 9.88 6.79
CA VAL A 206 6.13 10.95 7.71
C VAL A 206 7.01 11.03 8.96
N ARG A 207 8.22 10.45 8.96
CA ARG A 207 9.11 10.43 10.13
C ARG A 207 9.49 11.83 10.65
N ASN A 208 9.45 12.83 9.76
CA ASN A 208 9.78 14.22 10.06
C ASN A 208 8.53 15.13 10.02
N ALA A 209 7.33 14.54 9.91
CA ALA A 209 6.11 15.34 9.94
C ALA A 209 5.91 15.89 11.36
N ALA A 210 5.51 17.16 11.45
CA ALA A 210 5.20 17.82 12.71
C ALA A 210 3.68 17.99 12.83
N ASP A 211 3.14 17.47 13.93
CA ASP A 211 1.72 17.64 14.24
C ASP A 211 1.37 19.12 14.47
N CYS A 212 0.15 19.51 14.10
CA CYS A 212 -0.33 20.87 14.30
C CYS A 212 -1.70 20.87 15.00
N PRO A 213 -1.73 21.11 16.32
CA PRO A 213 -2.98 21.06 17.10
C PRO A 213 -4.10 21.98 16.59
N ALA A 214 -3.76 23.10 15.96
CA ALA A 214 -4.75 23.99 15.36
C ALA A 214 -5.46 23.34 14.15
N VAL A 215 -4.73 22.55 13.36
CA VAL A 215 -5.30 21.76 12.25
C VAL A 215 -6.13 20.59 12.80
N ASP A 216 -5.68 19.94 13.86
CA ASP A 216 -6.45 18.86 14.51
C ASP A 216 -7.77 19.37 15.07
N ALA A 217 -7.78 20.52 15.74
CA ALA A 217 -8.99 21.15 16.26
C ALA A 217 -9.96 21.52 15.14
N TRP A 218 -9.44 22.07 14.03
CA TRP A 218 -10.23 22.35 12.84
C TRP A 218 -10.87 21.08 12.26
N ARG A 219 -10.08 20.04 12.00
CA ARG A 219 -10.55 18.74 11.51
C ARG A 219 -11.63 18.15 12.41
N MET A 220 -11.41 18.13 13.73
CA MET A 220 -12.38 17.60 14.69
C MET A 220 -13.68 18.41 14.71
N SER A 221 -13.58 19.73 14.55
CA SER A 221 -14.78 20.58 14.49
C SER A 221 -15.66 20.23 13.29
N LEU A 222 -15.07 19.89 12.14
CA LEU A 222 -15.83 19.45 10.97
C LEU A 222 -16.53 18.11 11.22
N GLN A 223 -15.87 17.18 11.92
CA GLN A 223 -16.44 15.87 12.26
C GLN A 223 -17.62 15.97 13.23
N THR A 224 -17.64 17.00 14.07
CA THR A 224 -18.63 17.16 15.17
C THR A 224 -19.63 18.29 14.95
N GLY A 225 -19.54 19.04 13.84
CA GLY A 225 -20.40 20.20 13.58
C GLY A 225 -20.05 21.44 14.40
N GLY A 226 -18.80 21.57 14.84
CA GLY A 226 -18.28 22.73 15.57
C GLY A 226 -17.97 23.94 14.67
N SER A 227 -17.45 25.01 15.28
CA SER A 227 -17.23 26.33 14.64
C SER A 227 -15.79 26.85 14.76
N VAL A 228 -14.80 25.96 14.89
CA VAL A 228 -13.38 26.36 14.96
C VAL A 228 -13.02 27.09 13.65
N PRO A 229 -12.35 28.26 13.69
CA PRO A 229 -11.90 28.93 12.48
C PRO A 229 -10.86 28.10 11.71
N ARG A 230 -10.92 28.12 10.38
CA ARG A 230 -9.92 27.44 9.54
C ARG A 230 -8.53 28.02 9.83
N PRO A 231 -7.54 27.22 10.25
CA PRO A 231 -6.22 27.72 10.59
C PRO A 231 -5.43 28.12 9.35
N ALA A 232 -4.47 29.02 9.53
CA ALA A 232 -3.43 29.33 8.55
C ALA A 232 -2.13 28.62 8.98
N PRO A 233 -1.81 27.42 8.46
CA PRO A 233 -0.74 26.59 9.02
C PRO A 233 0.62 27.28 9.09
N GLY A 234 0.98 28.09 8.09
CA GLY A 234 2.24 28.85 8.08
C GLY A 234 2.38 29.92 9.18
N ILE A 235 1.34 30.15 9.98
CA ILE A 235 1.34 31.06 11.14
C ILE A 235 1.27 30.27 12.45
N VAL A 236 0.49 29.18 12.48
CA VAL A 236 0.11 28.49 13.74
C VAL A 236 0.77 27.13 13.95
N CYS A 237 1.48 26.61 12.95
CA CYS A 237 2.25 25.38 13.04
C CYS A 237 3.74 25.75 12.97
N SER A 238 4.47 25.60 14.08
CA SER A 238 5.90 25.93 14.23
C SER A 238 6.70 24.71 14.62
#